data_AF-T1GD18-F1
#
_entry.id   AF-T1GD18-F1
#
_cell.length_a   1.000
_cell.length_b   1.000
_cell.length_c   1.000
_cell.angle_alpha   90.00
_cell.angle_beta   90.00
_cell.angle_gamma   90.00
#
_symmetry.space_group_name_H-M   'P 1'
#
loop_
_entity.id
_entity.type
_entity.pdbx_description
1 polymer ?
#
loop_
_entity_poly.entity_id
_entity_poly.type
_entity_poly.pdbx_seq_one_letter_code
_entity_poly.pdbx_strand_id
1 'polypeptide(L)' 'MRFNFDKYTEAEVTNFGTRYDYDSIMHYDAYAFSMNGKKVMVPKFLPEGENMGLAEELSPTDIYKIDAMYNCH' A
#
# COMPACT_ATOMS: atom_id res chain seq x y z
N MET A 1 -12.63 -10.49 11.57
CA MET A 1 -11.87 -9.26 11.22
C MET A 1 -12.36 -8.76 9.87
N ARG A 2 -13.25 -7.76 9.85
CA ARG A 2 -13.81 -7.19 8.60
C ARG A 2 -13.19 -5.85 8.20
N PHE A 3 -12.52 -5.18 9.13
CA PHE A 3 -12.08 -3.79 8.98
C PHE A 3 -10.73 -3.61 8.26
N ASN A 4 -9.91 -4.65 8.13
CA ASN A 4 -8.55 -4.53 7.56
C ASN A 4 -8.52 -4.13 6.07
N PHE A 5 -9.64 -4.27 5.35
CA PHE A 5 -9.76 -3.94 3.92
C PHE A 5 -10.71 -2.76 3.66
N ASP A 6 -11.14 -2.07 4.71
CA ASP A 6 -12.00 -0.90 4.57
C ASP A 6 -11.23 0.23 3.89
N LYS A 7 -11.91 0.93 2.97
CA LYS A 7 -11.35 2.07 2.27
C LYS A 7 -11.75 3.35 3.00
N TYR A 8 -10.78 4.23 3.19
CA TYR A 8 -11.03 5.59 3.61
C TYR A 8 -11.43 6.47 2.44
N THR A 9 -12.25 7.48 2.71
CA THR A 9 -12.69 8.47 1.73
C THR A 9 -11.64 9.56 1.54
N GLU A 10 -11.73 10.31 0.44
CA GLU A 10 -10.83 11.45 0.17
C GLU A 10 -10.98 12.60 1.20
N ALA A 11 -12.05 12.60 2.00
CA ALA A 11 -12.21 13.53 3.11
C ALA A 11 -11.37 13.14 4.34
N GLU A 12 -10.98 11.86 4.45
CA GLU A 12 -10.24 11.30 5.58
C GLU A 12 -8.75 11.13 5.25
N VAL A 13 -8.42 10.85 3.99
CA VAL A 13 -7.05 10.57 3.55
C VAL A 13 -6.68 11.34 2.28
N THR A 14 -5.41 11.69 2.16
CA THR A 14 -4.81 12.25 0.94
C THR A 14 -3.64 11.38 0.47
N ASN A 15 -3.42 11.33 -0.83
CA ASN A 15 -2.26 10.64 -1.42
C ASN A 15 -1.11 11.61 -1.76
N PHE A 16 -1.24 12.90 -1.46
CA PHE A 16 -0.25 13.93 -1.82
C PHE A 16 0.11 13.94 -3.31
N GLY A 17 -0.84 13.56 -4.18
CA GLY A 17 -0.65 13.53 -5.63
C GLY A 17 0.16 12.33 -6.16
N THR A 18 0.51 11.36 -5.32
CA THR A 18 1.28 10.18 -5.75
C THR A 18 0.40 9.11 -6.38
N ARG A 19 1.00 8.24 -7.20
CA ARG A 19 0.37 7.01 -7.65
C ARG A 19 0.30 5.99 -6.51
N TYR A 20 -0.51 4.95 -6.70
CA TYR A 20 -0.56 3.81 -5.79
C TYR A 20 0.76 3.06 -5.82
N ASP A 21 1.32 2.78 -4.65
CA ASP A 21 2.64 2.19 -4.50
C ASP A 21 2.51 0.76 -3.96
N TYR A 22 2.82 -0.22 -4.82
CA TYR A 22 2.80 -1.64 -4.47
C TYR A 22 4.01 -2.06 -3.60
N ASP A 23 5.06 -1.22 -3.57
CA ASP A 23 6.29 -1.41 -2.81
C ASP A 23 6.33 -0.58 -1.52
N SER A 24 5.24 0.11 -1.18
CA SER A 24 5.13 0.81 0.10
C SER A 24 5.30 -0.16 1.26
N ILE A 25 6.04 0.23 2.31
CA ILE A 25 6.20 -0.56 3.53
C ILE A 25 4.87 -0.79 4.26
N MET A 26 3.86 0.04 3.96
CA MET A 26 2.52 -0.05 4.51
C MET A 26 1.60 -0.97 3.70
N HIS A 27 2.03 -1.44 2.52
CA HIS A 27 1.22 -2.30 1.68
C HIS A 27 1.23 -3.75 2.21
N TYR A 28 0.04 -4.29 2.47
CA TYR A 28 -0.10 -5.71 2.85
C TYR A 28 0.33 -6.66 1.74
N ASP A 29 0.90 -7.81 2.10
CA ASP A 29 1.16 -8.88 1.13
C ASP A 29 -0.13 -9.47 0.54
N ALA A 30 -0.01 -10.22 -0.56
CA ALA A 30 -1.17 -10.78 -1.27
C ALA A 30 -2.03 -11.77 -0.46
N TYR A 31 -1.52 -12.30 0.64
CA TYR A 31 -2.10 -13.33 1.49
C TYR A 31 -2.51 -12.82 2.86
N ALA A 32 -2.29 -11.54 3.17
CA ALA A 32 -2.57 -10.95 4.46
C ALA A 32 -3.99 -11.28 4.95
N PHE A 33 -4.10 -11.84 6.16
CA PHE A 33 -5.36 -12.25 6.78
C PHE A 33 -6.15 -13.35 6.04
N SER A 34 -5.55 -14.04 5.07
CA SER A 34 -6.18 -15.18 4.40
C SER A 34 -6.42 -16.34 5.37
N MET A 35 -7.64 -16.86 5.40
CA MET A 35 -7.99 -18.02 6.24
C MET A 35 -7.74 -19.37 5.55
N ASN A 36 -7.58 -19.37 4.22
CA ASN A 36 -7.49 -20.59 3.40
C ASN A 36 -6.21 -20.63 2.56
N GLY A 37 -5.24 -19.76 2.85
CA GLY A 37 -3.96 -19.67 2.14
C GLY A 37 -4.07 -19.18 0.69
N LYS A 38 -5.25 -18.75 0.23
CA LYS A 38 -5.40 -18.13 -1.09
C LYS A 38 -5.16 -16.64 -1.02
N LYS A 39 -4.70 -16.07 -2.14
CA LYS A 39 -4.54 -14.62 -2.29
C LYS A 39 -5.89 -13.92 -2.02
N VAL A 40 -5.86 -12.88 -1.22
CA VAL A 40 -7.01 -12.00 -0.93
C VAL A 40 -6.93 -10.69 -1.70
N MET A 41 -5.73 -10.30 -2.13
CA MET A 41 -5.48 -9.12 -2.95
C MET A 41 -4.72 -9.52 -4.22
N VAL A 42 -5.16 -8.98 -5.36
CA VAL A 42 -4.57 -9.22 -6.68
C VAL A 42 -4.34 -7.85 -7.33
N PRO A 43 -3.08 -7.50 -7.70
CA PRO A 43 -2.80 -6.22 -8.33
C PRO A 43 -3.40 -6.18 -9.75
N LYS A 44 -3.90 -5.01 -10.15
CA LYS A 44 -4.52 -4.83 -11.48
C LYS A 44 -3.54 -4.32 -12.53
N PHE A 45 -2.47 -3.65 -12.09
CA PHE A 45 -1.56 -2.91 -12.97
C PHE A 45 -0.08 -3.24 -12.70
N LEU A 46 0.19 -4.30 -11.93
CA LEU A 46 1.54 -4.80 -11.70
C LEU A 46 1.84 -5.89 -12.76
N PRO A 47 3.04 -5.92 -13.36
CA PRO A 47 3.43 -6.97 -14.30
C PRO A 47 3.26 -8.37 -13.71
N GLU A 48 2.95 -9.34 -14.57
CA GLU A 48 2.80 -10.73 -14.15
C GLU A 48 4.13 -11.28 -13.62
N GLY A 49 4.10 -11.86 -12.42
CA GLY A 49 5.29 -12.38 -11.74
C GLY A 49 5.94 -11.39 -10.75
N GLU A 50 5.53 -10.12 -10.75
CA GLU A 50 5.94 -9.20 -9.70
C GLU A 50 5.09 -9.39 -8.43
N ASN A 51 5.70 -9.07 -7.29
CA ASN A 51 5.11 -9.23 -5.96
C ASN A 51 4.75 -7.87 -5.37
N MET A 52 3.88 -7.85 -4.37
CA MET A 52 3.50 -6.66 -3.62
C MET A 52 3.56 -6.96 -2.12
N GLY A 53 3.81 -5.94 -1.29
CA GLY A 53 3.84 -6.08 0.17
C GLY A 53 4.98 -6.95 0.71
N LEU A 54 6.14 -6.93 0.04
CA LEU A 54 7.38 -7.58 0.49
C LEU A 54 8.45 -6.57 0.94
N ALA A 55 8.08 -5.30 1.10
CA ALA A 55 9.02 -4.23 1.41
C ALA A 55 9.62 -4.37 2.82
N GLU A 56 10.94 -4.20 2.92
CA GLU A 56 11.69 -4.20 4.19
C GLU A 56 12.17 -2.79 4.59
N GLU A 57 12.02 -1.82 3.69
CA GLU A 57 12.42 -0.43 3.86
C GLU A 57 11.36 0.52 3.28
N LEU A 58 11.49 1.81 3.59
CA LEU A 58 10.61 2.84 3.05
C LEU A 58 10.82 2.97 1.54
N SER A 59 9.73 2.96 0.78
CA SER A 59 9.80 3.27 -0.64
C SER A 59 10.10 4.77 -0.85
N PRO A 60 10.58 5.18 -2.04
CA PRO A 60 10.68 6.60 -2.38
C PRO A 60 9.35 7.36 -2.24
N THR A 61 8.22 6.69 -2.50
CA THR A 61 6.88 7.28 -2.34
C THR A 61 6.52 7.45 -0.87
N ASP A 62 6.86 6.48 -0.01
CA ASP A 62 6.64 6.59 1.43
C ASP A 62 7.38 7.80 2.00
N ILE A 63 8.67 7.94 1.67
CA ILE A 63 9.52 9.06 2.09
C ILE A 63 8.90 10.39 1.62
N TYR A 64 8.58 10.50 0.33
CA TYR A 64 7.97 11.70 -0.23
C TYR A 64 6.66 12.08 0.49
N LYS A 65 5.78 11.11 0.76
CA LYS A 65 4.50 11.37 1.43
C LYS A 65 4.70 11.84 2.87
N ILE A 66 5.68 11.28 3.59
CA ILE A 66 6.02 11.72 4.95
C ILE A 66 6.55 13.16 4.90
N ASP A 67 7.47 13.46 3.99
CA ASP A 67 8.02 14.81 3.83
C ASP A 67 6.94 15.84 3.48
N ALA A 68 6.02 15.49 2.57
CA ALA A 68 4.88 16.33 2.21
C ALA A 68 3.89 16.52 3.37
N MET A 69 3.71 15.49 4.22
CA MET A 69 2.82 15.56 5.38
C MET A 69 3.37 16.45 6.50
N TYR A 70 4.69 16.42 6.71
CA TYR A 70 5.37 17.16 7.78
C TYR A 70 6.03 18.47 7.32
N ASN A 71 5.96 18.81 6.03
CA ASN A 71 6.65 19.94 5.41
C ASN A 71 8.17 19.89 5.65
N CYS A 72 8.78 18.73 5.43
CA CYS A 72 10.23 18.57 5.42
C CYS A 72 10.80 19.07 4.08
N HIS A 73 11.94 19.76 4.14
CA HIS A 73 12.66 20.32 2.98
C HIS A 73 14.14 19.98 3.05
#